data_AF-A0A6I5QXA1-F1
#
_entry.id   AF-A0A6I5QXA1-F1
#
_cell.length_a   1.000
_cell.length_b   1.000
_cell.length_c   1.000
_cell.angle_alpha   90.00
_cell.angle_beta   90.00
_cell.angle_gamma   90.00
#
_symmetry.space_group_name_H-M   'P 1'
#
loop_
_entity.id
_entity.type
_entity.pdbx_description
1 polymer ?
#
loop_
_entity_poly.entity_id
_entity_poly.type
_entity_poly.pdbx_seq_one_letter_code
_entity_poly.pdbx_strand_id
1 'polypeptide(L)'
;MGCTATNQPAETTASTEPQAITEAASDRQCFRNEYPFEDNPEQKDVESLTVDIQGDQVTGEYNWTPALKDARTGSFNGSINDDVITADYEYMQEGQSGETDITIRLEPEQAVVEGGAPELGLSTAIARVDC
;
A
#
# COMPACT_ATOMS: atom_id res chain seq x y z
N MET A 1 11.52 32.20 -60.88
CA MET A 1 10.17 31.93 -60.31
C MET A 1 10.19 30.49 -59.83
N GLY A 2 10.03 30.10 -58.58
CA GLY A 2 9.82 30.77 -57.29
C GLY A 2 9.96 29.68 -56.20
N CYS A 3 10.41 30.10 -55.02
CA CYS A 3 10.31 29.51 -53.66
C CYS A 3 10.00 28.00 -53.51
N THR A 4 10.89 27.13 -53.00
CA THR A 4 11.22 26.86 -51.57
C THR A 4 10.07 26.96 -50.56
N ALA A 5 9.94 25.90 -49.74
CA ALA A 5 9.24 25.73 -48.44
C ALA A 5 8.34 24.47 -48.48
N THR A 6 8.26 23.59 -47.49
CA THR A 6 8.83 23.56 -46.13
C THR A 6 8.54 22.18 -45.55
N ASN A 7 9.56 21.59 -44.92
CA ASN A 7 9.42 20.51 -43.94
C ASN A 7 8.57 20.99 -42.76
N GLN A 8 7.61 20.20 -42.33
CA GLN A 8 6.86 20.39 -41.09
C GLN A 8 6.43 19.01 -40.58
N PRO A 9 6.36 18.74 -39.26
CA PRO A 9 7.08 19.27 -38.09
C PRO A 9 7.84 18.13 -37.35
N ALA A 10 9.03 18.37 -36.79
CA ALA A 10 9.27 18.60 -35.36
C ALA A 10 8.62 17.54 -34.43
N GLU A 11 9.28 16.40 -34.25
CA GLU A 11 9.22 15.69 -32.98
C GLU A 11 10.24 16.34 -32.05
N THR A 12 9.67 17.16 -31.18
CA THR A 12 10.32 17.92 -30.12
C THR A 12 11.23 17.04 -29.28
N THR A 13 12.51 17.34 -29.34
CA THR A 13 13.47 17.14 -28.27
C THR A 13 12.97 17.81 -26.99
N ALA A 14 12.71 17.05 -25.93
CA ALA A 14 13.03 17.41 -24.55
C ALA A 14 12.56 16.31 -23.59
N SER A 15 13.52 15.56 -23.05
CA SER A 15 13.47 15.24 -21.63
C SER A 15 14.90 15.29 -21.11
N THR A 16 15.52 16.47 -21.27
CA THR A 16 16.62 16.86 -20.39
C THR A 16 15.98 17.30 -19.10
N GLU A 17 15.94 16.37 -18.15
CA GLU A 17 16.30 16.64 -16.76
C GLU A 17 16.77 15.28 -16.21
N PRO A 18 18.05 15.13 -15.80
CA PRO A 18 18.30 14.27 -14.67
C PRO A 18 17.63 14.99 -13.50
N GLN A 19 16.35 14.69 -13.27
CA GLN A 19 15.77 14.99 -11.98
C GLN A 19 16.67 14.24 -11.01
N ALA A 20 17.47 14.99 -10.26
CA ALA A 20 18.08 14.52 -9.07
C ALA A 20 16.93 13.95 -8.25
N ILE A 21 16.75 12.63 -8.33
CA ILE A 21 16.06 11.88 -7.31
C ILE A 21 16.86 12.21 -6.06
N THR A 22 16.41 13.26 -5.38
CA THR A 22 16.60 13.34 -3.94
C THR A 22 16.00 12.02 -3.51
N GLU A 23 16.85 11.09 -3.07
CA GLU A 23 16.42 9.82 -2.51
C GLU A 23 15.33 10.19 -1.50
N ALA A 24 14.06 10.08 -1.93
CA ALA A 24 12.95 10.22 -1.02
C ALA A 24 13.25 9.12 -0.02
N ALA A 25 13.57 9.53 1.21
CA ALA A 25 13.81 8.60 2.29
C ALA A 25 12.54 7.76 2.38
N SER A 26 12.60 6.58 1.75
CA SER A 26 11.49 5.66 1.64
C SER A 26 11.62 4.77 2.84
N ASP A 27 10.87 5.07 3.89
CA ASP A 27 10.82 4.22 5.07
C ASP A 27 9.80 3.12 4.80
N ARG A 28 10.29 1.90 4.57
CA ARG A 28 9.43 0.73 4.43
C ARG A 28 9.33 0.02 5.77
N GLN A 29 8.10 -0.17 6.22
CA GLN A 29 7.78 -0.91 7.43
C GLN A 29 6.91 -2.10 7.07
N CYS A 30 7.25 -3.27 7.63
CA CYS A 30 6.50 -4.50 7.44
C CYS A 30 5.86 -4.90 8.77
N PHE A 31 4.62 -5.36 8.70
CA PHE A 31 3.87 -5.89 9.81
C PHE A 31 3.21 -7.18 9.38
N ARG A 32 3.27 -8.20 10.24
CA ARG A 32 2.73 -9.52 9.90
C ARG A 32 2.30 -10.29 11.14
N ASN A 33 1.08 -10.80 11.10
CA ASN A 33 0.57 -11.75 12.08
C ASN A 33 0.36 -13.11 11.41
N GLU A 34 0.68 -14.18 12.14
CA GLU A 34 0.47 -15.56 11.72
C GLU A 34 -0.36 -16.28 12.78
N TYR A 35 -1.50 -16.81 12.37
CA TYR A 35 -2.43 -17.54 13.23
C TYR A 35 -2.47 -19.01 12.79
N PRO A 36 -1.59 -19.87 13.33
CA PRO A 36 -1.60 -21.30 13.02
C PRO A 36 -2.83 -22.00 13.62
N PHE A 37 -3.38 -22.96 12.88
CA PHE A 37 -4.54 -23.74 13.33
C PHE A 37 -4.09 -24.77 14.38
N GLU A 38 -4.86 -24.94 15.45
CA GLU A 38 -4.53 -25.89 16.54
C GLU A 38 -4.43 -27.35 16.06
N ASP A 39 -5.28 -27.72 15.09
CA ASP A 39 -5.38 -29.09 14.56
C ASP A 39 -4.33 -29.36 13.47
N ASN A 40 -3.87 -28.31 12.77
CA ASN A 40 -2.87 -28.42 11.71
C ASN A 40 -1.99 -27.16 11.63
N PRO A 41 -0.78 -27.17 12.23
CA PRO A 41 0.10 -26.00 12.24
C PRO A 41 0.67 -25.64 10.87
N GLU A 42 0.52 -26.50 9.85
CA GLU A 42 0.88 -26.16 8.46
C GLU A 42 -0.16 -25.23 7.82
N GLN A 43 -1.38 -25.20 8.34
CA GLN A 43 -2.41 -24.25 7.98
C GLN A 43 -2.34 -23.07 8.94
N LYS A 44 -2.15 -21.87 8.40
CA LYS A 44 -2.09 -20.63 9.17
C LYS A 44 -2.72 -19.50 8.40
N ASP A 45 -3.50 -18.70 9.09
CA ASP A 45 -3.97 -17.44 8.53
C ASP A 45 -2.84 -16.42 8.64
N VAL A 46 -2.57 -15.73 7.54
CA VAL A 46 -1.48 -14.74 7.46
C VAL A 46 -2.10 -13.39 7.18
N GLU A 47 -1.91 -12.46 8.10
CA GLU A 47 -2.26 -11.07 7.92
C GLU A 47 -0.96 -10.29 7.72
N SER A 48 -0.86 -9.55 6.63
CA SER A 48 0.34 -8.80 6.27
C SER A 48 -0.01 -7.38 5.86
N LEU A 49 0.68 -6.43 6.47
CA LEU A 49 0.59 -5.00 6.18
C LEU A 49 1.99 -4.50 5.82
N THR A 50 2.12 -3.93 4.63
CA THR A 50 3.33 -3.24 4.20
C THR A 50 3.02 -1.76 4.09
N VAL A 51 3.87 -0.93 4.67
CA VAL A 51 3.74 0.52 4.65
C VAL A 51 5.02 1.08 4.04
N ASP A 52 4.89 1.79 2.93
CA ASP A 52 5.95 2.53 2.25
C ASP A 52 5.69 4.03 2.42
N ILE A 53 6.51 4.68 3.25
CA ILE A 53 6.43 6.11 3.55
C ILE A 53 7.45 6.84 2.68
N GLN A 54 6.98 7.71 1.79
CA GLN A 54 7.80 8.53 0.89
C GLN A 54 7.57 10.02 1.20
N GLY A 55 8.33 10.55 2.16
CA GLY A 55 8.10 11.90 2.68
C GLY A 55 6.76 11.97 3.42
N ASP A 56 5.83 12.80 2.94
CA ASP A 56 4.49 12.96 3.52
C ASP A 56 3.45 11.98 2.92
N GLN A 57 3.80 11.31 1.83
CA GLN A 57 2.91 10.37 1.15
C GLN A 57 3.16 8.95 1.66
N VAL A 58 2.08 8.22 1.92
CA VAL A 58 2.14 6.81 2.30
C VAL A 58 1.41 5.97 1.28
N THR A 59 2.05 4.89 0.90
CA THR A 59 1.47 3.83 0.08
C THR A 59 1.67 2.52 0.80
N GLY A 60 0.81 1.54 0.57
CA GLY A 60 1.04 0.24 1.14
C GLY A 60 0.04 -0.79 0.68
N GLU A 61 0.23 -1.98 1.19
CA GLU A 61 -0.61 -3.13 0.89
C GLU A 61 -1.06 -3.76 2.19
N TYR A 62 -2.35 -4.02 2.29
CA TYR A 62 -2.94 -4.72 3.41
C TYR A 62 -3.67 -5.96 2.91
N ASN A 63 -3.08 -7.12 3.22
CA ASN A 63 -3.49 -8.41 2.71
C ASN A 63 -3.82 -9.34 3.86
N TRP A 64 -4.99 -9.96 3.77
CA TRP A 64 -5.45 -11.03 4.63
C TRP A 64 -5.46 -12.33 3.81
N THR A 65 -4.56 -13.26 4.12
CA THR A 65 -4.35 -14.52 3.42
C THR A 65 -4.67 -15.69 4.35
N PRO A 66 -5.94 -16.10 4.45
CA PRO A 66 -6.35 -17.22 5.28
C PRO A 66 -6.03 -18.55 4.60
N ALA A 67 -5.74 -19.59 5.37
CA ALA A 67 -5.33 -20.89 4.81
C ALA A 67 -6.48 -21.67 4.15
N LEU A 68 -7.71 -21.47 4.63
CA LEU A 68 -8.90 -22.27 4.29
C LEU A 68 -10.02 -21.44 3.64
N LYS A 69 -9.79 -20.15 3.42
CA LYS A 69 -10.78 -19.19 2.92
C LYS A 69 -10.18 -18.39 1.77
N ASP A 70 -11.02 -17.60 1.11
CA ASP A 70 -10.59 -16.68 0.08
C ASP A 70 -9.73 -15.56 0.67
N ALA A 71 -8.60 -15.29 0.03
CA ALA A 71 -7.73 -14.19 0.40
C ALA A 71 -8.38 -12.85 0.05
N ARG A 72 -8.22 -11.88 0.93
CA ARG A 72 -8.52 -10.48 0.65
C ARG A 72 -7.20 -9.76 0.46
N THR A 73 -7.02 -9.19 -0.71
CA THR A 73 -5.85 -8.36 -1.00
C THR A 73 -6.29 -6.93 -1.21
N GLY A 74 -5.51 -5.98 -0.74
CA GLY A 74 -5.82 -4.58 -0.96
C GLY A 74 -4.61 -3.69 -0.84
N SER A 75 -4.76 -2.50 -1.40
CA SER A 75 -3.73 -1.47 -1.44
C SER A 75 -4.32 -0.19 -0.89
N PHE A 76 -3.51 0.60 -0.19
CA PHE A 76 -3.92 1.89 0.33
C PHE A 76 -2.95 2.99 -0.08
N ASN A 77 -3.51 4.19 -0.26
CA ASN A 77 -2.75 5.40 -0.55
C ASN A 77 -3.26 6.53 0.33
N GLY A 78 -2.34 7.29 0.91
CA GLY A 78 -2.71 8.39 1.78
C GLY A 78 -1.51 9.21 2.24
N SER A 79 -1.62 9.73 3.45
CA SER A 79 -0.60 10.59 4.06
C SER A 79 -0.41 10.25 5.53
N ILE A 80 0.79 10.50 6.04
CA ILE A 80 1.15 10.30 7.44
C ILE A 80 1.27 11.62 8.18
N ASN A 81 0.72 11.68 9.39
CA ASN A 81 0.82 12.81 10.31
C ASN A 81 1.03 12.27 11.73
N ASP A 82 2.15 12.61 12.39
CA ASP A 82 2.45 12.21 13.77
C ASP A 82 2.22 10.70 14.03
N ASP A 83 2.82 9.85 13.19
CA ASP A 83 2.70 8.37 13.24
C ASP A 83 1.29 7.81 12.97
N VAL A 84 0.36 8.67 12.54
CA VAL A 84 -1.00 8.28 12.13
C VAL A 84 -1.12 8.46 10.62
N ILE A 85 -1.32 7.35 9.93
CA ILE A 85 -1.59 7.31 8.50
C ILE A 85 -3.10 7.37 8.30
N THR A 86 -3.56 8.27 7.45
CA THR A 86 -4.95 8.26 6.95
C THR A 86 -4.88 7.98 5.46
N ALA A 87 -5.52 6.91 5.02
CA ALA A 87 -5.42 6.43 3.65
C ALA A 87 -6.74 5.81 3.16
N ASP A 88 -6.96 5.93 1.86
CA ASP A 88 -8.03 5.24 1.15
C ASP A 88 -7.55 3.80 0.87
N TYR A 89 -8.28 2.80 1.36
CA TYR A 89 -8.00 1.37 1.19
C TYR A 89 -8.93 0.76 0.16
N GLU A 90 -8.36 0.36 -0.96
CA GLU A 90 -9.04 -0.41 -2.00
C GLU A 90 -8.71 -1.90 -1.77
N TYR A 91 -9.73 -2.73 -1.65
CA TYR A 91 -9.58 -4.17 -1.42
C TYR A 91 -10.39 -4.98 -2.41
N MET A 92 -9.93 -6.20 -2.68
CA MET A 92 -10.61 -7.18 -3.52
C MET A 92 -10.80 -8.48 -2.73
N GLN A 93 -12.04 -8.98 -2.71
CA GLN A 93 -12.40 -10.28 -2.16
C GLN A 93 -13.40 -10.97 -3.09
N GLU A 94 -13.17 -12.24 -3.42
CA GLU A 94 -14.08 -13.05 -4.26
C GLU A 94 -14.44 -12.39 -5.61
N GLY A 95 -13.50 -11.60 -6.17
CA GLY A 95 -13.70 -10.87 -7.43
C GLY A 95 -14.55 -9.60 -7.32
N GLN A 96 -14.97 -9.23 -6.12
CA GLN A 96 -15.60 -7.94 -5.83
C GLN A 96 -14.56 -7.00 -5.23
N SER A 97 -14.45 -5.79 -5.77
CA SER A 97 -13.67 -4.71 -5.17
C SER A 97 -14.54 -3.82 -4.28
N GLY A 98 -13.94 -3.30 -3.23
CA GLY A 98 -14.51 -2.30 -2.35
C GLY A 98 -13.46 -1.25 -2.01
N GLU A 99 -13.91 -0.09 -1.59
CA GLU A 99 -13.07 1.02 -1.17
C GLU A 99 -13.57 1.51 0.19
N THR A 100 -12.65 1.83 1.08
CA THR A 100 -12.97 2.38 2.39
C THR A 100 -11.81 3.18 2.96
N ASP A 101 -12.11 4.19 3.76
CA ASP A 101 -11.09 4.91 4.53
C ASP A 101 -10.55 4.02 5.68
N ILE A 102 -9.23 4.00 5.81
CA ILE A 102 -8.52 3.39 6.94
C ILE A 102 -7.58 4.40 7.59
N THR A 103 -7.42 4.22 8.90
CA THR A 103 -6.44 4.90 9.73
C THR A 103 -5.48 3.85 10.26
N ILE A 104 -4.18 4.02 10.00
CA ILE A 104 -3.14 3.12 10.51
C ILE A 104 -2.29 3.92 11.49
N ARG A 105 -2.33 3.54 12.76
CA ARG A 105 -1.45 4.09 13.78
C ARG A 105 -0.20 3.23 13.86
N LEU A 106 0.94 3.80 13.51
CA LEU A 106 2.23 3.14 13.65
C LEU A 106 2.67 3.25 15.12
N GLU A 107 2.92 2.10 15.73
CA GLU A 107 3.52 1.98 17.06
C GLU A 107 4.91 1.34 16.92
N PRO A 108 5.80 1.48 17.91
CA PRO A 108 7.18 0.96 17.81
C PRO A 108 7.25 -0.57 17.58
N GLU A 109 6.28 -1.32 18.11
CA GLU A 109 6.24 -2.78 18.09
C GLU A 109 5.12 -3.35 17.20
N GLN A 110 4.15 -2.54 16.77
CA GLN A 110 2.98 -2.99 16.03
C GLN A 110 2.35 -1.84 15.23
N ALA A 111 1.43 -2.15 14.32
CA ALA A 111 0.58 -1.18 13.67
C ALA A 111 -0.88 -1.48 13.99
N VAL A 112 -1.63 -0.47 14.42
CA VAL A 112 -3.07 -0.60 14.68
C VAL A 112 -3.81 -0.05 13.47
N VAL A 113 -4.48 -0.94 12.75
CA VAL A 113 -5.33 -0.59 11.60
C VAL A 113 -6.76 -0.47 12.10
N GLU A 114 -7.39 0.68 11.84
CA GLU A 114 -8.77 1.00 12.17
C GLU A 114 -9.46 1.62 10.96
N GLY A 115 -10.62 1.12 10.53
CA GLY A 115 -11.34 1.76 9.44
C GLY A 115 -12.53 1.00 8.91
N GLY A 116 -13.25 1.64 7.99
CA GLY A 116 -14.39 1.07 7.30
C GLY A 116 -15.51 0.52 8.16
N ALA A 117 -16.35 -0.29 7.53
CA ALA A 117 -17.47 -0.93 8.19
C ALA A 117 -16.96 -2.05 9.12
N PRO A 118 -17.59 -2.27 10.30
CA PRO A 118 -17.16 -3.30 11.25
C PRO A 118 -17.20 -4.72 10.66
N GLU A 119 -18.00 -4.93 9.62
CA GLU A 119 -18.07 -6.17 8.84
C GLU A 119 -16.78 -6.49 8.07
N LEU A 120 -15.93 -5.48 7.80
CA LEU A 120 -14.64 -5.68 7.14
C LEU A 120 -13.55 -6.15 8.10
N GLY A 121 -13.78 -6.10 9.41
CA GLY A 121 -12.81 -6.53 10.42
C GLY A 121 -11.49 -5.75 10.37
N LEU A 122 -11.51 -4.50 9.90
CA LEU A 122 -10.33 -3.63 9.79
C LEU A 122 -10.02 -2.94 11.13
N SER A 123 -10.10 -3.69 12.23
CA SER A 123 -9.81 -3.21 13.58
C SER A 123 -8.87 -4.22 14.25
N THR A 124 -7.60 -4.17 13.88
CA THR A 124 -6.60 -5.19 14.27
C THR A 124 -5.25 -4.54 14.55
N ALA A 125 -4.48 -5.17 15.44
CA ALA A 125 -3.11 -4.80 15.72
C ALA A 125 -2.18 -5.85 15.11
N ILE A 126 -1.29 -5.41 14.23
CA ILE A 126 -0.38 -6.26 13.47
C ILE A 126 1.04 -6.03 13.98
N ALA A 127 1.70 -7.08 14.44
CA ALA A 127 3.04 -7.01 14.98
C ALA A 127 4.02 -6.56 13.90
N ARG A 128 4.95 -5.68 14.27
CA ARG A 128 6.03 -5.22 13.39
C ARG A 128 7.01 -6.37 13.17
N VAL A 129 7.43 -6.55 11.93
CA VAL A 129 8.41 -7.54 11.51
C VAL A 129 9.48 -6.89 10.64
N ASP A 130 10.66 -7.50 10.59
CA ASP A 130 11.69 -7.09 9.64
C ASP A 130 11.24 -7.38 8.21
N CYS A 131 11.31 -6.34 7.38
CA CYS A 131 11.47 -6.49 5.94
C CYS A 131 12.92 -6.92 5.65
#